data_AF-A0A2E6NQ60-F1
#
_entry.id   AF-A0A2E6NQ60-F1
#
_cell.length_a   1.000
_cell.length_b   1.000
_cell.length_c   1.000
_cell.angle_alpha   90.00
_cell.angle_beta   90.00
_cell.angle_gamma   90.00
#
_symmetry.space_group_name_H-M   'P 1'
#
loop_
_entity.id
_entity.type
_entity.pdbx_description
1 polymer ?
#
loop_
_entity_poly.entity_id
_entity_poly.type
_entity_poly.pdbx_seq_one_letter_code
_entity_poly.pdbx_strand_id
1 'polypeptide(L)'
;MKINIQDVNINPGELEKIILSLEDAIARNLKVKELCEEILSVQKAAGGKAGRNNGRPRGGKTLAQAISEILKKSRKPMRPIDLKNRVLAAGYKTSAKPQSFYTAVFNTAKQIPGIVKTREGFRLPAKKTRGATGRKKRRGKK
;
A
#
# COMPACT_ATOMS: atom_id res chain seq x y z
N MET A 1 14.18 -5.79 -50.60
CA MET A 1 14.40 -4.50 -51.29
C MET A 1 15.88 -4.19 -51.24
N LYS A 2 16.57 -4.18 -52.38
CA LYS A 2 17.96 -3.71 -52.47
C LYS A 2 17.89 -2.21 -52.71
N ILE A 3 18.36 -1.41 -51.75
CA ILE A 3 18.47 0.04 -51.92
C ILE A 3 19.68 0.27 -52.83
N ASN A 4 19.44 0.79 -54.04
CA ASN A 4 20.49 1.10 -55.00
C ASN A 4 21.04 2.49 -54.64
N ILE A 5 22.29 2.55 -54.17
CA ILE A 5 22.90 3.77 -53.57
C ILE A 5 23.07 4.90 -54.62
N GLN A 6 22.94 4.58 -55.91
CA GLN A 6 23.12 5.52 -57.03
C GLN A 6 21.97 6.51 -57.20
N ASP A 7 20.79 6.27 -56.60
CA ASP A 7 19.61 7.16 -56.71
C ASP A 7 19.48 8.15 -55.54
N VAL A 8 20.48 8.19 -54.66
CA VAL A 8 20.44 8.95 -53.41
C VAL A 8 21.28 10.23 -53.58
N ASN A 9 20.65 11.29 -54.10
CA ASN A 9 21.25 12.63 -54.18
C ASN A 9 21.25 13.29 -52.79
N ILE A 10 22.15 12.85 -51.91
CA ILE A 10 22.34 13.48 -50.59
C ILE A 10 23.30 14.66 -50.74
N ASN A 11 22.84 15.84 -50.36
CA ASN A 11 23.70 17.00 -50.19
C ASN A 11 24.71 16.72 -49.07
N PRO A 12 26.02 16.62 -49.36
CA PRO A 12 27.02 16.24 -48.35
C PRO A 12 27.06 17.21 -47.16
N GLY A 13 26.81 18.51 -47.39
CA GLY A 13 26.79 19.50 -46.32
C GLY A 13 25.56 19.42 -45.40
N GLU A 14 24.44 18.85 -45.87
CA GLU A 14 23.29 18.56 -45.00
C GLU A 14 23.52 17.29 -44.19
N LEU A 15 24.16 16.29 -44.79
CA LEU A 15 24.52 15.06 -44.10
C LEU A 15 25.49 15.32 -42.95
N GLU A 16 26.53 16.15 -43.16
CA GLU A 16 27.47 16.56 -42.11
C GLU A 16 26.77 17.25 -40.94
N LYS A 17 25.82 18.15 -41.22
CA LYS A 17 25.03 18.82 -40.15
C LYS A 17 24.18 17.84 -39.36
N ILE A 18 23.56 16.87 -40.03
CA ILE A 18 22.76 15.84 -39.37
C ILE A 18 23.67 14.97 -38.49
N ILE A 19 24.83 14.56 -38.99
CA ILE A 19 25.81 13.76 -38.23
C ILE A 19 26.26 14.51 -36.98
N LEU A 20 26.70 15.76 -37.10
CA LEU A 20 27.11 16.58 -35.96
C LEU A 20 25.98 16.73 -34.91
N SER A 21 24.75 16.96 -35.37
CA SER A 21 23.58 17.07 -34.47
C SER A 21 23.29 15.77 -33.73
N LEU A 22 23.47 14.62 -34.39
CA LEU A 22 23.31 13.30 -33.79
C LEU A 22 24.42 12.99 -32.78
N GLU A 23 25.67 13.35 -33.09
CA GLU A 23 26.80 13.21 -32.17
C GLU A 23 26.58 14.01 -30.89
N ASP A 24 26.13 15.27 -31.01
CA ASP A 24 25.76 16.11 -29.87
C ASP A 24 24.61 15.50 -29.04
N ALA A 25 23.60 14.92 -29.71
CA ALA A 25 22.49 14.27 -29.03
C ALA A 25 22.94 13.01 -28.27
N ILE A 26 23.84 12.22 -28.85
CA ILE A 26 24.43 11.04 -28.21
C ILE A 26 25.24 11.47 -26.98
N ALA A 27 26.08 12.51 -27.10
CA ALA A 27 26.86 13.03 -25.99
C ALA A 27 25.97 13.49 -24.81
N ARG A 28 24.86 14.22 -25.11
CA ARG A 28 23.87 14.60 -24.09
C ARG A 28 23.23 13.38 -23.42
N ASN A 29 22.83 12.38 -24.19
CA ASN A 29 22.18 11.18 -23.66
C ASN A 29 23.11 10.34 -22.79
N LEU A 30 24.40 10.25 -23.13
CA LEU A 30 25.41 9.60 -22.29
C LEU A 30 25.53 10.32 -20.94
N LYS A 31 25.58 11.67 -20.95
CA LYS A 31 25.63 12.45 -19.72
C LYS A 31 24.38 12.27 -18.85
N VAL A 32 23.20 12.23 -19.46
CA VAL A 32 21.93 11.94 -18.75
C VAL A 32 21.98 10.56 -18.09
N LYS A 33 22.49 9.54 -18.79
CA LYS A 33 22.63 8.19 -18.25
C LYS A 33 23.52 8.16 -17.00
N GLU A 34 24.69 8.81 -17.05
CA GLU A 34 25.60 8.92 -15.90
C GLU A 34 24.93 9.59 -14.70
N LEU A 35 24.24 10.72 -14.92
CA LEU A 35 23.52 11.43 -13.86
C LEU A 35 22.40 10.58 -13.26
N CYS A 36 21.69 9.79 -14.06
CA CYS A 36 20.69 8.86 -13.57
C CYS A 36 21.30 7.75 -12.69
N GLU A 37 22.46 7.22 -13.07
CA GLU A 37 23.19 6.22 -12.29
C GLU A 37 23.69 6.81 -10.96
N GLU A 38 24.18 8.05 -10.96
CA GLU A 38 24.58 8.80 -9.76
C GLU A 38 23.38 9.08 -8.84
N ILE A 39 22.24 9.52 -9.39
CA ILE A 39 21.01 9.71 -8.60
C ILE A 39 20.55 8.38 -7.99
N LEU A 40 20.63 7.27 -8.73
CA LEU A 40 20.27 5.95 -8.21
C LEU A 40 21.22 5.48 -7.11
N SER A 41 22.53 5.72 -7.25
CA SER A 41 23.51 5.35 -6.23
C SER A 41 23.32 6.18 -4.96
N VAL A 42 23.10 7.50 -5.08
CA VAL A 42 22.77 8.40 -3.97
C VAL A 42 21.46 8.00 -3.31
N GLN A 43 20.43 7.63 -4.06
CA GLN A 43 19.15 7.15 -3.50
C GLN A 43 19.28 5.81 -2.77
N LYS A 44 20.14 4.89 -3.25
CA LYS A 44 20.44 3.63 -2.57
C LYS A 44 21.21 3.87 -1.28
N ALA A 45 22.24 4.72 -1.33
CA ALA A 45 23.06 5.07 -0.16
C ALA A 45 22.28 5.87 0.89
N ALA A 46 21.38 6.76 0.45
CA ALA A 46 20.52 7.57 1.33
C ALA A 46 19.35 6.77 1.94
N GLY A 47 19.23 5.46 1.67
CA GLY A 47 18.11 4.64 2.11
C GLY A 47 16.82 5.13 1.45
N GLY A 48 16.51 4.55 0.28
CA GLY A 48 15.37 4.91 -0.55
C GLY A 48 14.15 5.35 0.25
N LYS A 49 13.67 6.57 -0.03
CA LYS A 49 12.58 7.27 0.65
C LYS A 49 11.50 6.28 1.11
N ALA A 50 11.60 5.86 2.38
CA ALA A 50 10.45 5.38 3.12
C ALA A 50 9.45 6.53 3.09
N GLY A 51 8.42 6.40 2.24
CA GLY A 51 7.43 7.43 2.03
C GLY A 51 6.97 7.95 3.37
N ARG A 52 7.26 9.22 3.65
CA ARG A 52 6.80 10.06 4.77
C ARG A 52 6.11 9.24 5.88
N ASN A 53 6.86 8.37 6.55
CA ASN A 53 6.38 7.72 7.75
C ASN A 53 6.42 8.82 8.81
N ASN A 54 5.32 9.58 8.91
CA ASN A 54 5.04 10.40 10.08
C ASN A 54 5.38 9.54 11.29
N GLY A 55 6.46 9.91 11.99
CA GLY A 55 7.14 9.10 12.97
C GLY A 55 6.14 8.41 13.88
N ARG A 56 5.83 7.15 13.56
CA ARG A 56 5.05 6.31 14.45
C ARG A 56 6.04 5.89 15.51
N PRO A 57 5.85 6.25 16.80
CA PRO A 57 6.78 5.86 17.84
C PRO A 57 6.95 4.34 17.80
N ARG A 58 8.18 3.88 17.58
CA ARG A 58 8.55 2.46 17.65
C ARG A 58 8.15 1.97 19.03
N GLY A 59 7.08 1.15 19.11
CA GLY A 59 6.51 0.66 20.38
C GLY A 59 5.06 1.07 20.66
N GLY A 60 4.47 1.98 19.87
CA GLY A 60 3.04 2.33 20.00
C GLY A 60 2.12 1.27 19.37
N LYS A 61 1.01 0.92 20.05
CA LYS A 61 0.01 -0.02 19.50
C LYS A 61 -0.47 0.44 18.12
N THR A 62 -0.59 -0.49 17.18
CA THR A 62 -1.14 -0.18 15.87
C THR A 62 -2.63 0.15 15.97
N LEU A 63 -3.18 0.92 15.03
CA LEU A 63 -4.63 1.17 14.99
C LEU A 63 -5.39 -0.16 14.92
N ALA A 64 -4.87 -1.12 14.14
CA ALA A 64 -5.44 -2.46 14.03
C ALA A 64 -5.42 -3.23 15.36
N GLN A 65 -4.31 -3.15 16.11
CA GLN A 65 -4.21 -3.75 17.45
C GLN A 65 -5.19 -3.10 18.43
N ALA A 66 -5.28 -1.77 18.45
CA ALA A 66 -6.20 -1.03 19.31
C ALA A 66 -7.67 -1.40 19.02
N ILE A 67 -8.07 -1.41 17.74
CA ILE A 67 -9.42 -1.83 17.31
C ILE A 67 -9.70 -3.28 17.75
N SER A 68 -8.75 -4.18 17.52
CA SER A 68 -8.89 -5.59 17.89
C SER A 68 -9.05 -5.79 19.40
N GLU A 69 -8.27 -5.09 20.21
CA GLU A 69 -8.39 -5.14 21.68
C GLU A 69 -9.75 -4.64 22.15
N ILE A 70 -10.24 -3.52 21.61
CA ILE A 70 -11.54 -2.95 21.96
C ILE A 70 -12.67 -3.92 21.63
N LEU A 71 -12.64 -4.53 20.45
CA LEU A 71 -13.64 -5.52 20.06
C LEU A 71 -13.55 -6.81 20.88
N LYS A 72 -12.34 -7.25 21.25
CA LYS A 72 -12.13 -8.41 22.14
C LYS A 72 -12.73 -8.16 23.52
N LYS A 73 -12.52 -6.96 24.08
CA LYS A 73 -13.05 -6.56 25.39
C LYS A 73 -14.56 -6.40 25.36
N SER A 74 -15.11 -5.78 24.31
CA SER A 74 -16.54 -5.47 24.27
C SER A 74 -17.43 -6.66 23.99
N ARG A 75 -16.95 -7.69 23.25
CA ARG A 75 -17.69 -8.88 22.80
C ARG A 75 -19.01 -8.63 22.05
N LYS A 76 -19.37 -7.37 21.80
CA LYS A 76 -20.58 -6.90 21.09
C LYS A 76 -20.19 -6.27 19.76
N PRO A 77 -21.08 -6.30 18.74
CA PRO A 77 -20.92 -5.49 17.54
C PRO A 77 -20.80 -4.01 17.89
N MET A 78 -19.95 -3.30 17.18
CA MET A 78 -19.66 -1.90 17.48
C MET A 78 -19.62 -1.07 16.21
N ARG A 79 -20.30 0.07 16.20
CA ARG A 79 -20.31 0.96 15.04
C ARG A 79 -18.95 1.62 14.87
N PRO A 80 -18.60 2.07 13.66
CA PRO A 80 -17.30 2.70 13.42
C PRO A 80 -17.11 4.00 14.24
N ILE A 81 -18.19 4.72 14.52
CA ILE A 81 -18.17 5.92 15.36
C ILE A 81 -17.83 5.61 16.81
N ASP A 82 -18.38 4.52 17.35
CA ASP A 82 -18.14 4.07 18.72
C ASP A 82 -16.72 3.51 18.85
N LEU A 83 -16.25 2.78 17.83
CA LEU A 83 -14.86 2.33 17.74
C LEU A 83 -13.90 3.51 17.75
N LYS A 84 -14.15 4.54 16.94
CA LYS A 84 -13.36 5.78 16.91
C LYS A 84 -13.25 6.39 18.32
N ASN A 85 -14.38 6.56 19.00
CA ASN A 85 -14.43 7.16 20.33
C ASN A 85 -13.70 6.29 21.37
N ARG A 86 -13.87 4.97 21.34
CA ARG A 86 -13.17 4.05 22.25
C ARG A 86 -11.68 3.95 21.99
N VAL A 87 -11.24 4.07 20.72
CA VAL A 87 -9.82 4.09 20.37
C VAL A 87 -9.16 5.35 20.96
N LEU A 88 -9.81 6.51 20.84
CA LEU A 88 -9.32 7.75 21.47
C LEU A 88 -9.33 7.66 23.00
N ALA A 89 -10.40 7.14 23.60
CA ALA A 89 -10.50 6.93 25.04
C ALA A 89 -9.45 5.95 25.60
N ALA A 90 -9.02 4.98 24.79
CA ALA A 90 -7.93 4.06 25.12
C ALA A 90 -6.53 4.72 25.05
N GLY A 91 -6.45 6.03 24.79
CA GLY A 91 -5.19 6.77 24.75
C GLY A 91 -4.47 6.69 23.40
N TYR A 92 -5.13 6.24 22.33
CA TYR A 92 -4.52 6.23 21.01
C TYR A 92 -4.32 7.67 20.50
N LYS A 93 -3.05 8.09 20.41
CA LYS A 93 -2.69 9.42 19.91
C LYS A 93 -2.79 9.45 18.39
N THR A 94 -3.55 10.39 17.84
CA THR A 94 -3.65 10.64 16.40
C THR A 94 -3.62 12.14 16.13
N SER A 95 -2.88 12.56 15.11
CA SER A 95 -2.91 13.92 14.57
C SER A 95 -3.94 14.11 13.45
N ALA A 96 -4.67 13.05 13.09
CA ALA A 96 -5.66 13.09 12.02
C ALA A 96 -6.91 13.88 12.44
N LYS A 97 -7.48 14.64 11.50
CA LYS A 97 -8.79 15.30 11.69
C LYS A 97 -9.86 14.25 12.03
N PRO A 98 -10.90 14.59 12.83
CA PRO A 98 -11.90 13.62 13.27
C PRO A 98 -12.55 12.80 12.16
N GLN A 99 -12.83 13.43 11.02
CA GLN A 99 -13.41 12.77 9.84
C GLN A 99 -12.43 11.81 9.17
N SER A 100 -11.18 12.23 8.97
CA SER A 100 -10.13 11.37 8.42
C SER A 100 -9.84 10.19 9.34
N PHE A 101 -9.90 10.40 10.66
CA PHE A 101 -9.71 9.35 11.64
C PHE A 101 -10.86 8.33 11.63
N TYR A 102 -12.12 8.78 11.48
CA TYR A 102 -13.25 7.87 11.28
C TYR A 102 -13.03 6.95 10.07
N THR A 103 -12.63 7.51 8.93
CA THR A 103 -12.38 6.74 7.70
C THR A 103 -11.22 5.76 7.89
N ALA A 104 -10.15 6.19 8.57
CA ALA A 104 -9.02 5.31 8.90
C ALA A 104 -9.45 4.13 9.79
N VAL A 105 -10.26 4.38 10.83
CA VAL A 105 -10.81 3.34 11.70
C VAL A 105 -11.68 2.37 10.91
N PHE A 106 -12.58 2.89 10.07
CA PHE A 106 -13.47 2.06 9.25
C PHE A 106 -12.71 1.16 8.27
N ASN A 107 -11.77 1.73 7.51
CA ASN A 107 -10.98 0.99 6.53
C ASN A 107 -10.08 -0.05 7.23
N THR A 108 -9.45 0.33 8.33
CA THR A 108 -8.61 -0.58 9.12
C THR A 108 -9.44 -1.72 9.70
N ALA A 109 -10.62 -1.45 10.28
CA ALA A 109 -11.50 -2.47 10.83
C ALA A 109 -11.96 -3.49 9.78
N LYS A 110 -12.19 -3.04 8.54
CA LYS A 110 -12.57 -3.90 7.40
C LYS A 110 -11.43 -4.83 6.97
N GLN A 111 -10.17 -4.41 7.12
CA GLN A 111 -8.99 -5.15 6.66
C GLN A 111 -8.47 -6.15 7.69
N ILE A 112 -8.88 -6.06 8.96
CA ILE A 112 -8.39 -6.98 10.00
C ILE A 112 -8.97 -8.38 9.79
N PRO A 113 -8.11 -9.42 9.63
CA PRO A 113 -8.56 -10.80 9.52
C PRO A 113 -9.36 -11.23 10.75
N GLY A 114 -10.53 -11.79 10.51
CA GLY A 114 -11.41 -12.27 11.58
C GLY A 114 -12.29 -11.19 12.21
N ILE A 115 -12.32 -9.94 11.74
CA ILE A 115 -13.43 -9.02 12.05
C ILE A 115 -14.49 -9.16 10.97
N VAL A 116 -15.76 -9.31 11.37
CA VAL A 116 -16.89 -9.36 10.45
C VAL A 116 -17.70 -8.08 10.59
N LYS A 117 -18.02 -7.45 9.44
CA LYS A 117 -18.97 -6.35 9.38
C LYS A 117 -20.39 -6.92 9.35
N THR A 118 -21.20 -6.55 10.33
CA THR A 118 -22.63 -6.87 10.45
C THR A 118 -23.45 -5.59 10.28
N ARG A 119 -24.78 -5.72 10.18
CA ARG A 119 -25.70 -4.55 10.16
C ARG A 119 -25.55 -3.67 11.41
N GLU A 120 -25.21 -4.29 12.55
CA GLU A 120 -25.03 -3.60 13.83
C GLU A 120 -23.64 -2.97 14.01
N GLY A 121 -22.68 -3.29 13.13
CA GLY A 121 -21.31 -2.79 13.18
C GLY A 121 -20.25 -3.89 13.02
N PHE A 122 -19.02 -3.63 13.43
CA PHE A 122 -17.93 -4.58 13.39
C PHE A 122 -17.93 -5.47 14.63
N ARG A 123 -17.74 -6.78 14.44
CA ARG A 123 -17.70 -7.79 15.51
C ARG A 123 -16.56 -8.77 15.28
N LEU A 124 -15.95 -9.24 16.36
CA LEU A 124 -15.17 -10.48 16.32
C LEU A 124 -16.12 -11.69 16.43
N PRO A 125 -16.15 -12.59 15.43
CA PRO A 125 -16.88 -13.84 15.54
C PRO A 125 -16.30 -14.59 16.73
N ALA A 126 -17.19 -15.21 17.52
CA ALA A 126 -16.74 -16.10 18.58
C ALA A 126 -15.80 -17.12 17.94
N LYS A 127 -14.62 -17.36 18.55
CA LYS A 127 -13.77 -18.49 18.17
C LYS A 127 -14.69 -19.70 18.16
N LYS A 128 -15.02 -20.23 16.98
CA LYS A 128 -15.45 -21.62 16.87
C LYS A 128 -14.23 -22.40 17.35
N THR A 129 -14.19 -22.73 18.63
CA THR A 129 -13.45 -23.90 19.06
C THR A 129 -13.95 -25.00 18.13
N ARG A 130 -13.07 -25.53 17.27
CA ARG A 130 -13.37 -26.75 16.53
C ARG A 130 -13.36 -27.88 17.56
N GLY A 131 -14.36 -27.88 18.42
CA GLY A 131 -14.61 -28.91 19.41
C GLY A 131 -15.55 -29.93 18.79
N ALA A 132 -15.06 -31.16 18.70
CA ALA A 132 -15.80 -32.39 18.47
C ALA A 132 -16.71 -32.42 17.22
N THR A 133 -16.22 -33.13 16.20
CA THR A 133 -17.05 -33.87 15.24
C THR A 133 -18.02 -34.77 16.00
N GLY A 134 -19.16 -34.21 16.40
CA GLY A 134 -20.30 -34.93 16.95
C GLY A 134 -20.89 -35.83 15.88
N ARG A 135 -20.51 -37.11 15.96
CA ARG A 135 -21.10 -38.27 15.30
C ARG A 135 -22.61 -38.08 15.12
N LYS A 136 -23.06 -37.86 13.88
CA LYS A 136 -24.48 -37.80 13.52
C LYS A 136 -25.08 -39.18 13.77
N LYS A 137 -25.73 -39.35 14.93
CA LYS A 137 -26.57 -40.50 15.26
C LYS A 137 -27.79 -40.44 14.32
N ARG A 138 -27.74 -41.16 13.21
CA ARG A 138 -28.93 -41.43 12.38
C ARG A 138 -29.84 -42.35 13.19
N ARG A 139 -30.78 -41.74 13.93
CA ARG A 139 -31.97 -42.43 14.43
C ARG A 139 -32.85 -42.77 13.23
N GLY A 140 -33.30 -44.02 13.20
CA GLY A 140 -34.13 -44.57 12.13
C GLY A 140 -35.48 -43.89 12.00
N LYS A 141 -36.10 -44.10 10.84
CA LYS A 141 -37.50 -43.81 10.60
C LYS A 141 -38.16 -45.12 10.18
N LYS A 142 -39.31 -45.37 10.80
CA LYS A 142 -40.23 -46.48 10.63
C LYS A 142 -40.58 -46.75 9.17
#